data_AF-X1GWF4-F1
#
_entry.id   AF-X1GWF4-F1
#
_cell.length_a   1.000
_cell.length_b   1.000
_cell.length_c   1.000
_cell.angle_alpha   90.00
_cell.angle_beta   90.00
_cell.angle_gamma   90.00
#
_symmetry.space_group_name_H-M   'P 1'
#
loop_
_entity.id
_entity.type
_entity.pdbx_description
1 polymer ?
#
loop_
_entity_poly.entity_id
_entity_poly.type
_entity_poly.pdbx_seq_one_letter_code
_entity_poly.pdbx_strand_id
1 'polypeptide(L)' 'MIEFNANRLLMASCTPKTHEPVFKSVLESMNIDPSYLEFVNIREHSSFVHRNDIPGAKST' A
#
# COMPACT_ATOMS: atom_id res chain seq x y z
N MET A 1 -11.13 -3.31 7.94
CA MET A 1 -10.57 -2.83 9.23
C MET A 1 -11.43 -3.25 10.41
N ILE A 2 -12.74 -2.99 10.37
CA ILE A 2 -13.69 -3.30 11.45
C ILE A 2 -13.75 -4.80 11.77
N GLU A 3 -13.96 -5.65 10.76
CA GLU A 3 -14.05 -7.12 10.95
C GLU A 3 -12.81 -7.72 11.62
N PHE A 4 -11.63 -7.27 11.21
CA PHE A 4 -10.34 -7.76 11.72
C PHE A 4 -9.84 -7.00 12.96
N ASN A 5 -10.64 -6.08 13.52
CA ASN A 5 -10.23 -5.17 14.59
C ASN A 5 -8.87 -4.49 14.33
N ALA A 6 -8.62 -4.13 13.06
CA ALA A 6 -7.37 -3.53 12.62
C ALA A 6 -7.43 -2.01 12.70
N ASN A 7 -6.30 -1.39 13.08
CA ASN A 7 -6.18 0.06 13.29
C ASN A 7 -5.28 0.76 12.28
N ARG A 8 -4.78 0.09 11.24
CA ARG A 8 -4.01 0.68 10.13
C ARG A 8 -4.27 -0.11 8.84
N LEU A 9 -4.12 0.56 7.71
CA LEU A 9 -4.19 -0.04 6.38
C LEU A 9 -2.85 0.16 5.66
N LEU A 10 -2.21 -0.95 5.31
CA LEU A 10 -0.98 -0.96 4.53
C LEU A 10 -1.29 -1.41 3.10
N MET A 11 -0.89 -0.61 2.11
CA MET A 11 -1.08 -0.92 0.69
C MET A 11 0.28 -1.18 0.02
N ALA A 12 0.61 -2.45 -0.16
CA ALA A 12 1.82 -2.88 -0.87
C ALA A 12 1.57 -2.97 -2.39
N SER A 13 1.94 -1.93 -3.14
CA SER A 13 1.65 -1.85 -4.58
C SER A 13 2.63 -0.89 -5.29
N CYS A 14 2.11 0.05 -6.08
CA CYS A 14 2.87 1.06 -6.79
C CYS A 14 3.08 2.33 -5.97
N THR A 15 3.79 3.28 -6.58
CA THR A 15 3.93 4.66 -6.10
C THR A 15 2.55 5.24 -5.71
N PRO A 16 2.45 5.92 -4.56
CA PRO A 16 1.18 6.38 -4.01
C PRO A 16 0.44 7.43 -4.86
N LYS A 17 1.12 8.09 -5.81
CA LYS A 17 0.56 9.18 -6.65
C LYS A 17 -0.81 8.90 -7.25
N THR A 18 -1.06 7.67 -7.74
CA THR A 18 -2.29 7.34 -8.46
C THR A 18 -3.38 6.81 -7.54
N HIS A 19 -3.05 5.90 -6.63
CA HIS A 19 -4.05 5.15 -5.86
C HIS A 19 -4.26 5.69 -4.44
N GLU A 20 -3.31 6.45 -3.88
CA GLU A 20 -3.48 7.01 -2.53
C GLU A 20 -4.75 7.86 -2.38
N PRO A 21 -5.10 8.77 -3.31
CA PRO A 21 -6.34 9.55 -3.18
C PRO A 21 -7.61 8.67 -3.17
N VAL A 22 -7.59 7.56 -3.91
CA VAL A 22 -8.72 6.61 -3.98
C VAL A 22 -8.88 5.87 -2.65
N PHE A 23 -7.79 5.38 -2.05
CA PHE A 23 -7.89 4.69 -0.77
C PHE A 23 -8.20 5.64 0.39
N LYS A 24 -7.71 6.89 0.34
CA LYS A 24 -8.11 7.92 1.32
C LYS A 24 -9.60 8.20 1.26
N SER A 25 -10.19 8.38 0.07
CA SER A 25 -11.64 8.63 -0.05
C SER A 25 -12.49 7.45 0.44
N VAL A 26 -12.02 6.20 0.24
CA VAL A 26 -12.68 5.02 0.81
C VAL A 26 -12.65 5.05 2.34
N LEU A 27 -11.52 5.38 2.96
CA LEU A 27 -11.41 5.51 4.42
C LEU A 27 -12.33 6.61 4.96
N GLU A 28 -12.35 7.78 4.30
CA GLU A 28 -13.24 8.89 4.65
C GLU A 28 -14.72 8.47 4.57
N SER A 29 -15.12 7.71 3.54
CA SER A 29 -16.49 7.19 3.39
C SER A 29 -16.92 6.25 4.52
N MET A 30 -15.96 5.63 5.21
CA MET A 30 -16.17 4.76 6.37
C MET A 30 -15.97 5.49 7.70
N ASN A 31 -15.79 6.82 7.68
CA ASN A 31 -15.50 7.66 8.83
C ASN A 31 -14.20 7.26 9.57
N ILE A 32 -13.19 6.80 8.81
CA ILE A 32 -11.86 6.45 9.29
C ILE A 32 -10.88 7.54 8.84
N ASP A 33 -10.00 7.97 9.75
CA ASP A 33 -8.97 8.97 9.45
C ASP A 33 -8.00 8.46 8.36
N PRO A 34 -7.83 9.19 7.24
CA PRO A 34 -6.87 8.87 6.19
C PRO A 34 -5.41 8.70 6.63
N SER A 35 -5.02 9.25 7.79
CA SER A 35 -3.69 9.07 8.37
C SER A 35 -3.37 7.62 8.75
N TYR A 36 -4.39 6.75 8.72
CA TYR A 36 -4.27 5.33 9.03
C TYR A 36 -3.76 4.51 7.83
N LEU A 37 -3.61 5.14 6.66
CA LEU A 37 -3.14 4.55 5.42
C LEU A 37 -1.64 4.77 5.22
N GLU A 38 -0.91 3.70 4.90
CA GLU A 38 0.49 3.75 4.50
C GLU A 38 0.69 2.97 3.18
N PHE A 39 1.51 3.51 2.27
CA PHE A 39 1.83 2.86 0.99
C PHE A 39 3.23 2.28 1.02
N VAL A 40 3.34 1.00 0.65
CA VAL A 40 4.63 0.33 0.45
C VAL A 40 4.81 0.11 -1.05
N ASN A 41 5.75 0.84 -1.65
CA ASN A 41 6.01 0.71 -3.09
C ASN A 41 6.89 -0.52 -3.38
N ILE A 42 6.26 -1.64 -3.70
CA ILE A 42 6.94 -2.89 -4.09
C ILE A 42 7.08 -3.04 -5.61
N ARG A 43 6.48 -2.13 -6.40
CA ARG A 43 6.53 -2.20 -7.87
C ARG A 43 7.76 -1.49 -8.41
N GLU A 44 7.82 -0.16 -8.31
CA GLU A 44 8.92 0.60 -8.89
C GLU A 44 10.22 0.40 -8.11
N HIS A 45 10.14 0.20 -6.78
CA HIS A 45 11.33 0.07 -5.92
C HIS A 45 11.74 -1.38 -5.63
N SER A 46 10.97 -2.39 -6.05
CA SER A 46 11.38 -3.80 -5.92
C SER A 46 11.17 -4.57 -7.22
N SER A 47 9.93 -4.93 -7.56
CA SER A 47 9.63 -5.84 -8.67
C SER A 47 10.22 -5.38 -10.02
N PHE A 48 10.26 -4.08 -10.30
CA PHE A 48 10.79 -3.53 -11.55
C PHE A 48 12.32 -3.44 -11.61
N VAL A 49 12.99 -3.22 -10.47
CA VAL A 49 14.46 -3.12 -10.41
C VAL A 49 15.10 -4.51 -10.26
N HIS A 50 14.37 -5.48 -9.70
CA HIS A 50 14.80 -6.86 -9.51
C HIS A 50 14.15 -7.85 -10.51
N ARG A 51 13.81 -7.40 -11.74
CA ARG A 51 13.08 -8.24 -12.73
C ARG A 51 13.72 -9.61 -13.00
N ASN A 52 15.04 -9.68 -12.94
CA ASN A 52 15.81 -10.91 -13.18
C ASN A 52 16.33 -11.56 -11.88
N ASP A 53 15.96 -11.02 -10.72
CA ASP A 53 16.35 -11.50 -9.40
C ASP A 53 15.11 -11.61 -8.50
N ILE A 54 14.30 -12.64 -8.75
CA ILE A 54 13.07 -12.91 -7.99
C ILE A 54 13.37 -13.13 -6.49
N PRO A 55 14.43 -13.85 -6.09
CA PRO A 55 14.82 -13.93 -4.68
C PRO A 55 15.06 -12.54 -4.08
N GLY A 56 15.86 -11.69 -4.72
CA GLY A 56 16.14 -10.33 -4.27
C GLY A 56 14.87 -9.47 -4.17
N ALA A 57 13.95 -9.60 -5.12
CA ALA A 57 12.66 -8.90 -5.13
C ALA A 57 11.74 -9.27 -3.95
N LYS A 58 11.81 -10.52 -3.48
CA LYS A 58 10.95 -11.05 -2.40
C LYS A 58 11.55 -10.87 -1.01
N SER A 59 12.87 -10.71 -0.93
CA SER A 59 13.58 -10.49 0.33
C SER A 59 13.71 -9.02 0.73
N THR A 60 13.33 -8.10 -0.15
CA THR A 60 13.25 -6.65 0.13
C THR A 60 12.01 -6.32 0.94
#